data_AF-A0ABD1T1H0-F1
#
_entry.id   AF-A0ABD1T1H0-F1
#
_cell.length_a   1.000
_cell.length_b   1.000
_cell.length_c   1.000
_cell.angle_alpha   90.00
_cell.angle_beta   90.00
_cell.angle_gamma   90.00
#
_symmetry.space_group_name_H-M   'P 1'
#
loop_
_entity.id
_entity.type
_entity.pdbx_description
1 polymer ?
#
loop_
_entity_poly.entity_id
_entity_poly.type
_entity_poly.pdbx_seq_one_letter_code
_entity_poly.pdbx_strand_id
1 'polypeptide(L)'
;MEDKTNDPPKLEQENQEEEEEGTWARQAWAYLSTVRKQSPLIQCITNFVSMDLVANVLLAAGASPAMIHSIEEIPDFTPKADALYINVGTLTPDWLPAMKIAVQVANENKKPWVLDPVAAGASGFRLKACLELLRTKPTVVRGNASEIMALFKGTEDSNSKVNS
;
A
#
# COMPACT_ATOMS: atom_id res chain seq x y z
N MET A 1 43.62 20.43 26.67
CA MET A 1 42.30 20.71 26.07
C MET A 1 42.14 19.67 24.99
N GLU A 2 41.60 18.52 25.40
CA GLU A 2 40.20 18.12 25.10
C GLU A 2 40.07 17.77 23.62
N ASP A 3 40.07 16.50 23.23
CA ASP A 3 39.00 15.48 23.32
C ASP A 3 38.08 15.46 22.08
N LYS A 4 37.92 14.24 21.54
CA LYS A 4 36.98 13.69 20.52
C LYS A 4 36.82 14.37 19.17
N THR A 5 37.22 13.64 18.13
CA THR A 5 36.24 12.99 17.26
C THR A 5 36.74 11.58 16.96
N ASN A 6 36.21 10.61 17.69
CA ASN A 6 36.41 9.19 17.44
C ASN A 6 35.38 8.77 16.39
N ASP A 7 35.58 9.16 15.14
CA ASP A 7 34.87 8.54 14.03
C ASP A 7 35.50 7.16 13.77
N PRO A 8 34.70 6.08 13.68
CA PRO A 8 35.27 4.76 13.43
C PRO A 8 36.02 4.74 12.10
N PRO A 9 37.12 3.98 12.00
CA PRO A 9 37.97 3.95 10.82
C PRO A 9 37.16 3.49 9.59
N LYS A 10 37.31 4.23 8.49
CA LYS A 10 36.59 4.08 7.22
C LYS A 10 36.47 2.65 6.68
N LEU A 11 37.45 1.78 6.97
CA LEU A 11 37.47 0.36 6.60
C LEU A 11 36.45 -0.49 7.38
N GLU A 12 36.09 -0.12 8.61
CA GLU A 12 35.04 -0.80 9.38
C GLU A 12 33.64 -0.40 8.90
N GLN A 13 33.49 0.83 8.40
CA GLN A 13 32.24 1.32 7.82
C GLN A 13 31.97 0.69 6.45
N GLU A 14 32.98 0.60 5.57
CA GLU A 14 32.86 -0.05 4.25
C GLU A 14 32.52 -1.55 4.37
N ASN A 15 33.11 -2.26 5.35
CA ASN A 15 32.78 -3.67 5.60
C ASN A 15 31.38 -3.88 6.21
N GLN A 16 30.90 -2.95 7.04
CA GLN A 16 29.55 -2.99 7.61
C GLN A 16 28.48 -2.67 6.56
N GLU A 17 28.72 -1.70 5.69
CA GLU A 17 27.83 -1.36 4.57
C GLU A 17 27.72 -2.52 3.56
N GLU A 18 28.82 -3.20 3.22
CA GLU A 18 28.81 -4.38 2.35
C GLU A 18 28.09 -5.59 2.99
N GLU A 19 28.26 -5.81 4.30
CA GLU A 19 27.53 -6.86 5.03
C GLU A 19 26.02 -6.56 5.11
N GLU A 20 25.65 -5.30 5.39
CA GLU A 20 24.26 -4.84 5.42
C GLU A 20 23.59 -4.92 4.03
N GLU A 21 24.25 -4.47 2.96
CA GLU A 21 23.75 -4.59 1.58
C GLU A 21 23.50 -6.06 1.17
N GLY A 22 24.40 -6.96 1.57
CA GLY A 22 24.23 -8.40 1.40
C GLY A 22 23.02 -8.98 2.14
N THR A 23 22.55 -8.34 3.22
CA THR A 23 21.38 -8.79 3.98
C THR A 23 20.07 -8.42 3.28
N TRP A 24 19.94 -7.21 2.73
CA TRP A 24 18.72 -6.76 2.04
C TRP A 24 18.46 -7.56 0.77
N ALA A 25 19.50 -7.83 -0.03
CA ALA A 25 19.38 -8.65 -1.23
C ALA A 25 18.87 -10.07 -0.91
N ARG A 26 19.40 -10.69 0.16
CA ARG A 26 18.97 -12.02 0.63
C ARG A 26 17.52 -12.00 1.14
N GLN A 27 17.15 -10.99 1.92
CA GLN A 27 15.78 -10.85 2.43
C GLN A 27 14.78 -10.61 1.28
N ALA A 28 15.09 -9.69 0.35
CA ALA A 28 14.27 -9.44 -0.82
C ALA A 28 14.08 -10.70 -1.66
N TRP A 29 15.15 -11.47 -1.87
CA TRP A 29 15.07 -12.76 -2.55
C TRP A 29 14.19 -13.77 -1.80
N ALA A 30 14.31 -13.84 -0.47
CA ALA A 30 13.49 -14.73 0.35
C ALA A 30 11.99 -14.36 0.26
N TYR A 31 11.64 -13.07 0.29
CA TYR A 31 10.27 -12.61 0.12
C TYR A 31 9.74 -12.91 -1.28
N LEU A 32 10.50 -12.57 -2.34
CA LEU A 32 10.10 -12.87 -3.72
C LEU A 32 9.93 -14.39 -3.94
N SER A 33 10.82 -15.20 -3.39
CA SER A 33 10.72 -16.66 -3.45
C SER A 33 9.46 -17.17 -2.74
N THR A 34 9.09 -16.55 -1.62
CA THR A 34 7.84 -16.88 -0.90
C THR A 34 6.61 -16.53 -1.74
N VAL A 35 6.59 -15.34 -2.35
CA VAL A 35 5.50 -14.93 -3.28
C VAL A 35 5.37 -15.94 -4.43
N ARG A 36 6.48 -16.30 -5.09
CA ARG A 36 6.47 -17.28 -6.19
C ARG A 36 5.98 -18.66 -5.76
N LYS A 37 6.36 -19.10 -4.55
CA LYS A 37 5.96 -20.40 -4.00
C LYS A 37 4.48 -20.44 -3.64
N GLN A 38 3.96 -19.37 -3.05
CA GLN A 38 2.57 -19.30 -2.60
C GLN A 38 1.61 -18.94 -3.73
N SER A 39 2.09 -18.21 -4.74
CA SER A 39 1.30 -17.64 -5.82
C SER A 39 0.02 -16.95 -5.35
N PRO A 40 0.14 -15.94 -4.46
CA PRO A 40 -1.02 -15.38 -3.78
C PRO A 40 -2.00 -14.74 -4.75
N LEU A 41 -3.30 -14.92 -4.50
CA LEU A 41 -4.39 -14.27 -5.22
C LEU A 41 -4.58 -12.84 -4.71
N ILE A 42 -4.30 -11.85 -5.55
CA ILE A 42 -4.39 -10.43 -5.21
C ILE A 42 -5.60 -9.82 -5.90
N GLN A 43 -6.61 -9.42 -5.13
CA GLN A 43 -7.68 -8.58 -5.66
C GLN A 43 -7.15 -7.16 -5.85
N CYS A 44 -7.30 -6.61 -7.03
CA CYS A 44 -6.85 -5.27 -7.37
C CYS A 44 -8.05 -4.41 -7.78
N ILE A 45 -8.33 -3.37 -6.98
CA ILE A 45 -9.19 -2.26 -7.38
C ILE A 45 -8.26 -1.07 -7.62
N THR A 46 -7.71 -1.04 -8.83
CA THR A 46 -6.68 -0.07 -9.23
C THR A 46 -7.13 0.83 -10.36
N ASN A 47 -6.45 1.96 -10.54
CA ASN A 47 -6.77 2.92 -11.58
C ASN A 47 -6.64 2.33 -13.00
N PHE A 48 -7.39 2.89 -13.95
CA PHE A 48 -7.43 2.43 -15.34
C PHE A 48 -6.09 2.52 -16.08
N VAL A 49 -5.27 3.51 -15.74
CA VAL A 49 -4.00 3.77 -16.43
C VAL A 49 -2.95 2.70 -16.10
N SER A 50 -2.97 2.17 -14.88
CA SER A 50 -1.96 1.21 -14.41
C SER A 50 -2.46 -0.22 -14.28
N MET A 51 -3.69 -0.53 -14.71
CA MET A 51 -4.31 -1.84 -14.50
C MET A 51 -3.48 -2.97 -15.14
N ASP A 52 -3.15 -2.84 -16.42
CA ASP A 52 -2.34 -3.83 -17.15
C ASP A 52 -0.92 -3.96 -16.58
N LEU A 53 -0.32 -2.83 -16.18
CA LEU A 53 1.01 -2.83 -15.59
C LEU A 53 1.01 -3.59 -14.25
N VAL A 54 0.04 -3.31 -13.38
CA VAL A 54 -0.11 -3.99 -12.09
C VAL A 54 -0.34 -5.49 -12.30
N ALA A 55 -1.19 -5.89 -13.25
CA ALA A 55 -1.40 -7.29 -13.59
C ALA A 55 -0.09 -7.98 -13.97
N ASN A 56 0.63 -7.41 -14.94
CA ASN A 56 1.87 -8.01 -15.46
C ASN A 56 2.99 -8.04 -14.42
N VAL A 57 3.11 -7.01 -13.58
CA VAL A 57 4.09 -7.00 -12.49
C VAL A 57 3.78 -8.08 -11.46
N LEU A 58 2.51 -8.25 -11.08
CA LEU A 58 2.10 -9.33 -10.16
C LEU A 58 2.37 -10.71 -10.75
N LEU A 59 2.03 -10.93 -12.03
CA LEU A 59 2.33 -12.17 -12.74
C LEU A 59 3.84 -12.44 -12.80
N ALA A 60 4.65 -11.44 -13.14
CA ALA A 60 6.11 -11.56 -13.19
C ALA A 60 6.72 -11.85 -11.81
N ALA A 61 6.12 -11.33 -10.74
CA ALA A 61 6.48 -11.65 -9.37
C ALA A 61 6.03 -13.06 -8.93
N GLY A 62 5.17 -13.74 -9.71
CA GLY A 62 4.63 -15.07 -9.44
C GLY A 62 3.31 -15.09 -8.68
N ALA A 63 2.68 -13.93 -8.46
CA ALA A 63 1.36 -13.80 -7.88
C ALA A 63 0.25 -13.92 -8.94
N SER A 64 -0.99 -14.07 -8.49
CA SER A 64 -2.18 -14.18 -9.33
C SER A 64 -3.04 -12.92 -9.20
N PRO A 65 -3.03 -11.98 -10.15
CA PRO A 65 -3.86 -10.77 -10.08
C PRO A 65 -5.32 -11.02 -10.49
N ALA A 66 -6.25 -10.36 -9.83
CA ALA A 66 -7.67 -10.32 -10.20
C ALA A 66 -8.23 -8.89 -10.12
N MET A 67 -8.62 -8.33 -11.27
CA MET A 67 -9.10 -6.94 -11.40
C MET A 67 -10.60 -6.80 -11.11
N ILE A 68 -11.02 -7.17 -9.90
CA ILE A 68 -12.44 -7.26 -9.52
C ILE A 68 -12.84 -6.07 -8.66
N HIS A 69 -13.74 -5.25 -9.21
CA HIS A 69 -14.30 -4.05 -8.59
C HIS A 69 -15.84 -4.01 -8.66
N SER A 70 -16.48 -5.07 -9.16
CA SER A 70 -17.94 -5.20 -9.20
C SER A 70 -18.47 -5.38 -7.78
N ILE A 71 -19.46 -4.57 -7.38
CA ILE A 71 -20.07 -4.64 -6.04
C ILE A 71 -20.70 -6.01 -5.80
N GLU A 72 -21.28 -6.58 -6.84
CA GLU A 72 -21.98 -7.86 -6.83
C GLU A 72 -21.02 -9.03 -6.64
N GLU A 73 -19.77 -8.93 -7.12
CA GLU A 73 -18.78 -10.01 -7.01
C GLU A 73 -17.95 -9.93 -5.73
N ILE A 74 -17.83 -8.75 -5.10
CA ILE A 74 -16.99 -8.52 -3.93
C ILE A 74 -17.31 -9.48 -2.76
N PRO A 75 -18.57 -9.70 -2.35
CA PRO A 75 -18.88 -10.61 -1.24
C PRO A 75 -18.41 -12.05 -1.48
N ASP A 76 -18.42 -12.48 -2.74
CA ASP A 76 -18.02 -13.84 -3.12
C ASP A 76 -16.52 -13.97 -3.39
N PHE A 77 -15.87 -12.89 -3.83
CA PHE A 77 -14.48 -12.91 -4.27
C PHE A 77 -13.49 -12.47 -3.19
N THR A 78 -13.73 -11.34 -2.52
CA THR A 78 -12.80 -10.78 -1.54
C THR A 78 -12.42 -11.76 -0.42
N PRO A 79 -13.32 -12.59 0.13
CA PRO A 79 -12.94 -13.60 1.12
C PRO A 79 -11.98 -14.69 0.60
N LYS A 80 -11.96 -14.92 -0.72
CA LYS A 80 -11.08 -15.90 -1.38
C LYS A 80 -9.71 -15.34 -1.73
N ALA A 81 -9.60 -14.03 -1.91
CA ALA A 81 -8.31 -13.37 -2.15
C ALA A 81 -7.38 -13.50 -0.93
N ASP A 82 -6.08 -13.53 -1.17
CA ASP A 82 -5.05 -13.53 -0.14
C ASP A 82 -4.75 -12.10 0.34
N ALA A 83 -4.90 -11.10 -0.53
CA ALA A 83 -4.79 -9.69 -0.18
C ALA A 83 -5.61 -8.80 -1.13
N LEU A 84 -5.85 -7.56 -0.69
CA LEU A 84 -6.54 -6.52 -1.47
C LEU A 84 -5.63 -5.31 -1.71
N TYR A 85 -5.55 -4.85 -2.96
CA TYR A 85 -4.86 -3.63 -3.35
C TYR A 85 -5.87 -2.57 -3.80
N ILE A 86 -5.90 -1.43 -3.10
CA ILE A 86 -6.74 -0.28 -3.42
C ILE A 86 -5.88 0.87 -3.92
N ASN A 87 -6.10 1.33 -5.15
CA ASN A 87 -5.43 2.48 -5.72
C ASN A 87 -6.44 3.49 -6.28
N VAL A 88 -6.34 4.74 -5.84
CA VAL A 88 -7.33 5.80 -6.11
C VAL A 88 -6.97 6.71 -7.29
N GLY A 89 -5.99 6.33 -8.12
CA GLY A 89 -5.39 7.20 -9.16
C GLY A 89 -6.38 7.76 -10.19
N THR A 90 -7.42 6.99 -10.54
CA THR A 90 -8.53 7.41 -11.41
C THR A 90 -9.88 7.25 -10.69
N LEU A 91 -9.93 7.64 -9.42
CA LEU A 91 -11.13 7.51 -8.59
C LEU A 91 -12.32 8.25 -9.21
N THR A 92 -13.46 7.56 -9.29
CA THR A 92 -14.76 8.12 -9.63
C THR A 92 -15.74 7.95 -8.47
N PRO A 93 -16.82 8.75 -8.41
CA PRO A 93 -17.89 8.56 -7.42
C PRO A 93 -18.49 7.14 -7.45
N ASP A 94 -18.56 6.50 -8.61
CA ASP A 94 -19.16 5.17 -8.77
C ASP A 94 -18.24 4.04 -8.28
N TRP A 95 -16.92 4.25 -8.32
CA TRP A 95 -15.94 3.25 -7.87
C TRP A 95 -15.66 3.29 -6.36
N LEU A 96 -15.85 4.46 -5.73
CA LEU A 96 -15.61 4.60 -4.29
C LEU A 96 -16.48 3.64 -3.43
N PRO A 97 -17.79 3.44 -3.71
CA PRO A 97 -18.60 2.43 -3.03
C PRO A 97 -18.00 1.03 -3.11
N ALA A 98 -17.56 0.59 -4.30
CA ALA A 98 -16.95 -0.71 -4.47
C ALA A 98 -15.66 -0.87 -3.64
N MET A 99 -14.77 0.13 -3.66
CA MET A 99 -13.57 0.13 -2.82
C MET A 99 -13.91 0.00 -1.33
N LYS A 100 -14.91 0.73 -0.85
CA LYS A 100 -15.34 0.67 0.56
C LYS A 100 -15.92 -0.69 0.94
N ILE A 101 -16.75 -1.28 0.09
CA ILE A 101 -17.35 -2.60 0.34
C ILE A 101 -16.25 -3.67 0.32
N ALA A 102 -15.34 -3.64 -0.65
CA ALA A 102 -14.20 -4.56 -0.70
C ALA A 102 -13.34 -4.46 0.57
N VAL A 103 -13.02 -3.25 1.03
CA VAL A 103 -12.25 -3.05 2.26
C VAL A 103 -13.01 -3.54 3.49
N GLN A 104 -14.32 -3.30 3.57
CA GLN A 104 -15.15 -3.83 4.65
C GLN A 104 -15.10 -5.37 4.68
N VAL A 105 -15.35 -6.03 3.55
CA VAL A 105 -15.32 -7.49 3.44
C VAL A 105 -13.92 -8.04 3.73
N ALA A 106 -12.86 -7.38 3.26
CA ALA A 106 -11.48 -7.73 3.57
C ALA A 106 -11.21 -7.68 5.08
N ASN A 107 -11.62 -6.60 5.75
CA ASN A 107 -11.48 -6.45 7.20
C ASN A 107 -12.25 -7.53 7.99
N GLU A 108 -13.50 -7.80 7.62
CA GLU A 108 -14.34 -8.84 8.23
C GLU A 108 -13.70 -10.24 8.10
N ASN A 109 -13.04 -10.50 6.96
CA ASN A 109 -12.36 -11.77 6.67
C ASN A 109 -10.86 -11.76 7.02
N LYS A 110 -10.38 -10.72 7.72
CA LYS A 110 -8.98 -10.55 8.15
C LYS A 110 -7.97 -10.64 7.00
N LYS A 111 -8.37 -10.19 5.81
CA LYS A 111 -7.50 -10.10 4.64
C LYS A 111 -6.63 -8.86 4.74
N PRO A 112 -5.30 -8.96 4.60
CA PRO A 112 -4.45 -7.79 4.57
C PRO A 112 -4.76 -6.96 3.33
N TRP A 113 -4.70 -5.64 3.46
CA TRP A 113 -4.96 -4.75 2.33
C TRP A 113 -4.08 -3.50 2.35
N VAL A 114 -3.80 -3.01 1.14
CA VAL A 114 -2.91 -1.88 0.88
C VAL A 114 -3.71 -0.72 0.32
N LEU A 115 -3.50 0.47 0.89
CA LEU A 115 -4.00 1.73 0.36
C LEU A 115 -2.88 2.46 -0.39
N ASP A 116 -3.09 2.73 -1.67
CA ASP A 116 -2.25 3.58 -2.52
C ASP A 116 -3.02 4.90 -2.81
N PRO A 117 -2.74 5.97 -2.06
CA PRO A 117 -3.51 7.21 -2.06
C PRO A 117 -3.07 8.17 -3.18
N VAL A 118 -2.92 7.64 -4.41
CA VAL A 118 -2.40 8.37 -5.58
C VAL A 118 -3.05 9.74 -5.74
N ALA A 119 -2.21 10.77 -5.66
CA ALA A 119 -2.59 12.17 -5.74
C ALA A 119 -3.71 12.57 -4.74
N ALA A 120 -3.68 12.04 -3.51
CA ALA A 120 -4.64 12.38 -2.46
C ALA A 120 -4.76 13.90 -2.23
N GLY A 121 -3.65 14.65 -2.34
CA GLY A 121 -3.64 16.11 -2.18
C GLY A 121 -4.17 16.90 -3.39
N ALA A 122 -4.47 16.26 -4.53
CA ALA A 122 -4.84 16.98 -5.75
C ALA A 122 -6.29 17.50 -5.75
N SER A 123 -7.18 16.94 -4.93
CA SER A 123 -8.57 17.41 -4.81
C SER A 123 -9.19 17.03 -3.48
N GLY A 124 -10.17 17.82 -3.01
CA GLY A 124 -10.92 17.51 -1.80
C GLY A 124 -11.68 16.18 -1.87
N PHE A 125 -12.16 15.79 -3.06
CA PHE A 125 -12.82 14.50 -3.27
C PHE A 125 -11.87 13.32 -3.01
N ARG A 126 -10.67 13.33 -3.63
CA ARG A 126 -9.66 12.28 -3.41
C ARG A 126 -9.19 12.23 -1.96
N LEU A 127 -8.88 13.38 -1.38
CA LEU A 127 -8.44 13.45 0.02
C LEU A 127 -9.50 12.86 0.95
N LYS A 128 -10.76 13.28 0.81
CA LYS A 128 -11.87 12.76 1.62
C LYS A 128 -12.00 11.23 1.48
N ALA A 129 -11.99 10.72 0.25
CA ALA A 129 -12.07 9.28 0.00
C ALA A 129 -10.90 8.51 0.64
N CYS A 130 -9.67 9.01 0.50
CA CYS A 130 -8.50 8.40 1.13
C CYS A 130 -8.59 8.41 2.66
N LEU A 131 -9.06 9.50 3.27
CA LEU A 131 -9.24 9.59 4.72
C LEU A 131 -10.32 8.63 5.22
N GLU A 132 -11.41 8.47 4.48
CA GLU A 132 -12.46 7.48 4.77
C GLU A 132 -11.92 6.05 4.72
N LEU A 133 -11.14 5.70 3.68
CA LEU A 133 -10.46 4.41 3.58
C LEU A 133 -9.41 4.23 4.68
N LEU A 134 -8.62 5.26 4.98
CA LEU A 134 -7.57 5.21 6.02
C LEU A 134 -8.15 4.90 7.41
N ARG A 135 -9.33 5.45 7.75
CA ARG A 135 -10.03 5.15 9.02
C ARG A 135 -10.38 3.67 9.19
N THR A 136 -10.46 2.92 8.10
CA THR A 136 -10.72 1.47 8.12
C THR A 136 -9.45 0.63 8.32
N LYS A 137 -8.30 1.26 8.65
CA LYS A 137 -7.05 0.63 9.10
C LYS A 137 -6.43 -0.31 8.05
N PRO A 138 -5.93 0.22 6.91
CA PRO A 138 -5.12 -0.58 5.99
C PRO A 138 -3.92 -1.22 6.68
N THR A 139 -3.54 -2.41 6.22
CA THR A 139 -2.32 -3.08 6.68
C THR A 139 -1.09 -2.27 6.32
N VAL A 140 -1.08 -1.69 5.11
CA VAL A 140 0.00 -0.82 4.63
C VAL A 140 -0.60 0.36 3.88
N VAL A 141 -0.03 1.55 4.10
CA VAL A 141 -0.25 2.72 3.24
C VAL A 141 1.03 2.95 2.43
N ARG A 142 0.91 2.97 1.10
CA ARG A 142 2.04 3.16 0.20
C ARG A 142 1.79 4.39 -0.65
N GLY A 143 2.59 5.44 -0.47
CA GLY A 143 2.51 6.66 -1.27
C GLY A 143 3.84 7.42 -1.24
N ASN A 144 3.99 8.42 -2.11
CA ASN A 144 5.13 9.32 -2.06
C ASN A 144 5.01 10.31 -0.88
N ALA A 145 6.08 11.04 -0.57
CA ALA A 145 6.12 11.95 0.57
C ALA A 145 4.98 13.00 0.55
N SER A 146 4.64 13.55 -0.63
CA SER A 146 3.58 14.55 -0.75
C SER A 146 2.19 13.98 -0.48
N GLU A 147 1.93 12.73 -0.91
CA GLU A 147 0.67 12.03 -0.66
C GLU A 147 0.52 11.68 0.82
N ILE A 148 1.58 11.17 1.45
CA ILE A 148 1.58 10.88 2.89
C ILE A 148 1.36 12.15 3.72
N MET A 149 2.04 13.26 3.37
CA MET A 149 1.80 14.56 4.02
C MET A 149 0.36 15.05 3.85
N ALA A 150 -0.24 14.86 2.67
CA ALA A 150 -1.63 15.24 2.43
C ALA A 150 -2.59 14.45 3.34
N LEU A 151 -2.38 13.13 3.48
CA LEU A 151 -3.17 12.32 4.41
C LEU A 151 -2.99 12.77 5.86
N PHE A 152 -1.74 13.01 6.29
CA PHE A 152 -1.43 13.47 7.64
C PHE A 152 -2.17 14.78 7.98
N LYS A 153 -2.01 15.81 7.16
CA LYS A 153 -2.72 17.10 7.36
C LYS A 153 -4.24 16.94 7.36
N GLY A 154 -4.76 16.13 6.43
CA GLY A 154 -6.19 15.85 6.35
C GLY A 154 -6.75 15.16 7.61
N THR A 155 -5.94 14.35 8.30
CA THR A 155 -6.32 13.76 9.60
C THR A 155 -6.32 14.79 10.73
N GLU A 156 -5.36 15.73 10.77
CA GLU A 156 -5.32 16.82 11.76
C GLU A 156 -6.52 17.77 11.63
N ASP A 157 -6.85 18.17 10.40
CA ASP A 157 -7.99 19.04 10.10
C ASP A 157 -9.33 18.39 10.46
N SER A 158 -9.42 17.06 10.34
CA SER A 158 -10.62 16.32 10.74
C SER A 158 -10.78 16.25 12.26
N ASN A 159 -9.68 16.14 13.01
CA ASN A 159 -9.71 16.05 14.47
C ASN A 159 -9.95 17.41 15.13
N SER A 160 -9.48 18.51 14.54
CA SER A 160 -9.72 19.87 15.05
C SER A 160 -11.20 20.28 14.95
N LYS A 161 -11.89 19.89 13.87
CA LYS A 161 -13.33 20.15 13.67
C LYS A 161 -14.27 19.32 14.54
N VAL A 162 -13.81 18.20 15.10
CA VAL A 162 -14.61 17.38 16.03
C VAL A 162 -14.53 17.94 17.46
N ASN A 163 -13.49 18.71 17.77
CA ASN A 163 -13.23 19.27 19.09
C ASN A 163 -13.58 20.77 19.20
N SER A 164 -14.31 21.32 18.22
CA SER A 164 -14.80 22.70 18.16
C SER A 164 -16.32 22.73 18.10
#